data_AF-A0A7U9SA69-F1
#
_entry.id   AF-A0A7U9SA69-F1
#
_cell.length_a   1.000
_cell.length_b   1.000
_cell.length_c   1.000
_cell.angle_alpha   90.00
_cell.angle_beta   90.00
_cell.angle_gamma   90.00
#
_symmetry.space_group_name_H-M   'P 1'
#
loop_
_entity.id
_entity.type
_entity.pdbx_description
1 polymer ?
#
loop_
_entity_poly.entity_id
_entity_poly.type
_entity_poly.pdbx_seq_one_letter_code
_entity_poly.pdbx_strand_id
1 'polypeptide(L)' 'MECEKKLLSVDEFCSYVGIGKTKAREMLANPCCKYAVRIGRRVFVHKELFDEELKKNAKFQLIM' A
#
# COMPACT_ATOMS: atom_id res chain seq x y z
N MET A 1 -17.45 -1.89 -17.88
CA MET A 1 -16.09 -2.21 -17.41
C MET A 1 -15.96 -1.57 -16.05
N GLU A 2 -16.18 -2.34 -14.99
CA GLU A 2 -16.11 -1.82 -13.62
C GLU A 2 -14.67 -1.36 -13.37
N CYS A 3 -14.48 -0.05 -13.28
CA CYS A 3 -13.23 0.52 -12.83
C CYS A 3 -13.11 0.20 -11.34
N GLU A 4 -12.70 -1.03 -11.01
CA GLU A 4 -12.36 -1.42 -9.64
C GLU A 4 -11.46 -0.34 -9.06
N LYS A 5 -11.90 0.28 -7.96
CA LYS A 5 -11.11 1.29 -7.25
C LYS A 5 -9.87 0.61 -6.68
N LYS A 6 -8.79 0.53 -7.48
CA LYS A 6 -7.49 -0.05 -7.11
C LYS A 6 -6.73 0.76 -6.06
N LEU A 7 -7.25 1.93 -5.69
CA LEU A 7 -6.64 2.88 -4.77
C LEU A 7 -7.28 2.75 -3.38
N LEU A 8 -6.51 2.25 -2.42
CA LEU A 8 -6.82 2.29 -0.99
C LEU A 8 -6.40 3.63 -0.38
N SER A 9 -7.21 4.14 0.53
CA SER A 9 -6.77 5.23 1.43
C SER A 9 -5.80 4.71 2.49
N VAL A 10 -5.04 5.61 3.14
CA VAL A 10 -4.10 5.24 4.22
C VAL A 10 -4.79 4.48 5.36
N ASP A 11 -6.06 4.79 5.65
CA ASP A 11 -6.83 4.13 6.70
C ASP A 11 -7.20 2.69 6.31
N GLU A 12 -7.69 2.48 5.08
CA GLU A 12 -7.96 1.14 4.55
C GLU A 12 -6.68 0.31 4.44
N PHE A 13 -5.57 0.94 4.05
CA PHE A 13 -4.27 0.29 3.98
C PHE A 13 -3.78 -0.15 5.37
N CYS A 14 -3.97 0.69 6.39
CA CYS A 14 -3.68 0.37 7.78
C CYS A 14 -4.48 -0.86 8.26
N SER A 15 -5.77 -0.92 7.93
CA SER A 15 -6.63 -2.08 8.23
C SER A 15 -6.26 -3.33 7.42
N TYR A 16 -5.88 -3.17 6.15
CA TYR A 16 -5.54 -4.29 5.25
C TYR A 16 -4.24 -5.00 5.67
N VAL A 17 -3.21 -4.23 6.02
CA VAL A 17 -1.89 -4.79 6.40
C VAL A 17 -1.82 -5.06 7.91
N GLY A 18 -2.72 -4.52 8.71
CA GLY A 18 -2.69 -4.63 10.17
C GLY A 18 -1.52 -3.87 10.81
N ILE A 19 -0.98 -2.85 10.12
CA ILE A 19 0.15 -2.04 10.58
C ILE A 19 -0.36 -0.72 11.14
N GLY A 20 0.19 -0.24 12.25
CA GLY A 20 -0.19 1.05 12.84
C GLY A 20 0.01 2.25 11.91
N LYS A 21 -0.87 3.26 12.02
CA LYS A 21 -0.89 4.47 11.16
C LYS A 21 0.46 5.18 11.04
N THR A 22 1.27 5.18 12.09
CA THR A 22 2.61 5.79 12.09
C THR A 22 3.56 5.07 11.14
N LYS A 23 3.64 3.75 11.24
CA LYS A 23 4.46 2.89 10.37
C LYS A 23 3.97 2.93 8.92
N ALA A 24 2.65 2.92 8.72
CA ALA A 24 2.04 3.06 7.40
C ALA A 24 2.42 4.40 6.75
N ARG A 25 2.42 5.50 7.52
CA ARG A 25 2.88 6.81 7.00
C ARG A 25 4.37 6.85 6.73
N GLU A 26 5.22 6.26 7.57
CA GLU A 26 6.66 6.16 7.31
C GLU A 26 6.93 5.42 5.99
N MET A 27 6.24 4.29 5.76
CA MET A 27 6.34 3.55 4.50
C MET A 27 5.89 4.43 3.31
N LEU A 28 4.73 5.08 3.40
CA LEU A 28 4.20 5.91 2.31
C LEU A 28 4.91 7.26 2.12
N ALA A 29 5.62 7.74 3.13
CA ALA A 29 6.42 8.96 3.07
C ALA A 29 7.69 8.76 2.25
N ASN A 30 8.16 7.52 2.11
CA ASN A 30 9.37 7.22 1.36
C ASN A 30 9.15 7.50 -0.14
N PRO A 31 9.92 8.41 -0.76
CA PRO A 31 9.74 8.80 -2.17
C PRO A 31 10.01 7.65 -3.16
N CYS A 32 10.66 6.56 -2.71
CA CYS A 32 10.89 5.37 -3.54
C CYS A 32 9.76 4.33 -3.51
N CYS A 33 8.67 4.58 -2.78
CA CYS A 33 7.55 3.62 -2.72
C CYS A 33 6.72 3.63 -4.00
N LYS A 34 6.85 2.57 -4.81
CA LYS A 34 6.19 2.44 -6.11
C LYS A 34 4.68 2.26 -6.01
N TYR A 35 4.18 1.75 -4.89
CA TYR A 35 2.76 1.56 -4.63
C TYR A 35 2.06 2.79 -4.02
N ALA A 36 2.81 3.83 -3.64
CA ALA A 36 2.24 5.06 -3.08
C ALA A 36 1.86 6.04 -4.20
N VAL A 37 0.57 6.25 -4.41
CA VAL A 37 0.04 7.18 -5.42
C VAL A 37 -0.33 8.50 -4.74
N ARG A 38 0.40 9.58 -5.04
CA ARG A 38 0.09 10.92 -4.54
C ARG A 38 -0.81 11.63 -5.54
N ILE A 39 -2.05 11.92 -5.12
CA ILE A 39 -3.03 12.67 -5.92
C ILE A 39 -3.34 13.96 -5.17
N GLY A 40 -2.78 15.07 -5.63
CA GLY A 40 -2.86 16.36 -4.96
C GLY A 40 -2.28 16.30 -3.55
N ARG A 41 -3.09 16.65 -2.53
CA ARG A 41 -2.70 16.63 -1.10
C ARG A 41 -2.97 15.29 -0.40
N ARG A 42 -3.52 14.30 -1.12
CA ARG A 42 -3.87 12.98 -0.59
C ARG A 42 -2.89 11.92 -1.08
N VAL A 43 -2.59 10.97 -0.20
CA VAL A 43 -1.79 9.79 -0.53
C VAL A 43 -2.71 8.58 -0.53
N PHE A 44 -2.65 7.83 -1.62
CA PHE A 44 -3.35 6.58 -1.83
C PHE A 44 -2.34 5.45 -2.01
N VAL A 45 -2.81 4.23 -1.85
CA VAL A 45 -2.03 3.01 -2.02
C VAL A 45 -2.64 2.19 -3.14
N HIS A 46 -1.85 1.85 -4.13
CA HIS A 46 -2.30 0.96 -5.19
C HIS A 46 -2.19 -0.49 -4.73
N LYS A 47 -3.32 -1.18 -4.58
CA LYS A 47 -3.36 -2.53 -4.01
C LYS A 47 -2.50 -3.52 -4.80
N GLU A 48 -2.61 -3.53 -6.12
CA GLU A 48 -1.87 -4.49 -6.96
C GLU A 48 -0.35 -4.30 -6.86
N LEU A 49 0.13 -3.06 -6.95
CA LEU A 49 1.55 -2.75 -6.83
C LEU A 49 2.05 -3.08 -5.42
N PHE A 50 1.20 -2.87 -4.40
CA PHE A 50 1.53 -3.26 -3.03
C PHE A 50 1.64 -4.78 -2.88
N ASP A 51 0.71 -5.57 -3.42
CA ASP A 51 0.79 -7.04 -3.40
C ASP A 51 2.01 -7.56 -4.17
N GLU A 52 2.38 -6.94 -5.30
CA GLU A 52 3.62 -7.25 -6.02
C GLU A 52 4.87 -6.93 -5.20
N GLU A 53 4.89 -5.77 -4.54
CA GLU A 53 6.01 -5.36 -3.70
C GLU A 53 6.11 -6.23 -2.43
N LEU A 54 4.98 -6.68 -1.89
CA LEU A 54 4.91 -7.63 -0.79
C LEU A 54 5.49 -8.97 -1.22
N LYS A 55 5.11 -9.49 -2.39
CA LYS A 55 5.70 -10.72 -2.96
C LYS A 55 7.21 -10.61 -3.20
N LYS A 56 7.70 -9.44 -3.62
CA LYS A 56 9.14 -9.19 -3.85
C LYS A 56 9.93 -9.05 -2.55
N ASN A 57 9.37 -8.39 -1.53
CA ASN A 57 10.04 -8.13 -0.26
C ASN A 57 9.81 -9.23 0.80
N ALA A 58 8.84 -10.12 0.61
CA ALA A 58 8.61 -11.26 1.48
C ALA A 58 9.79 -12.24 1.39
N LYS A 59 10.78 -12.08 2.27
CA LYS A 59 11.83 -13.09 2.52
C LYS A 59 11.24 -14.42 3.03
N PHE A 60 10.13 -14.34 3.75
CA PHE A 60 9.30 -15.49 4.11
C PHE A 60 7.98 -15.31 3.38
N GLN A 61 7.75 -16.09 2.32
CA GLN A 61 6.40 -16.24 1.80
C GLN A 61 5.57 -16.81 2.95
N LEU A 62 4.70 -15.98 3.52
CA LEU A 62 3.64 -16.46 4.39
C LEU A 62 2.73 -17.30 3.49
N ILE A 63 3.05 -18.59 3.41
CA ILE A 63 2.17 -19.62 2.90
C ILE A 63 0.98 -19.60 3.86
N MET A 64 -0.12 -18.99 3.41
CA MET A 64 -1.45 -19.36 3.89
C MET A 64 -1.91 -20.54 3.06
#